data_AF-A0A150AIQ8-F1
#
_entry.id   AF-A0A150AIQ8-F1
#
_cell.length_a   1.000
_cell.length_b   1.000
_cell.length_c   1.000
_cell.angle_alpha   90.00
_cell.angle_beta   90.00
_cell.angle_gamma   90.00
#
_symmetry.space_group_name_H-M   'P 1'
#
loop_
_entity.id
_entity.type
_entity.pdbx_description
1 polymer ?
#
loop_
_entity_poly.entity_id
_entity_poly.type
_entity_poly.pdbx_seq_one_letter_code
_entity_poly.pdbx_strand_id
1 'polypeptide(L)'
;MLKKILISNIGNRNLIWNKNEFPEKKSFREETQFILENYEEYKEILQINILDVLLDEEKSSLSKVILFTSDQFEKSPEQANQDTVYAGQILKKIIEENYQIEVELIPLKSVAIAQDSLLSEIRGHLKNILESNTSSDFIVSTTGGTPQQKNALKIIVEYLMDSTKYSFYQLNENWNTKKTEVEKLDNLEHRKILDTEQAIMFCKRGNYLAGAELISNLNESIKKELIFKVLTFCDYRKRLIDDFAEQIINPIPNQELDDKGFDLLVDYKSQKSLGKYGKWSDIFTSQQFFRICETLSVAEFFWSQKDYSNGVLYYSIFIEKVLLSAITKVTGLDLIGDYNNNLDNILQEIRDAGTPLGGLGTKRFTLPVMIKYANHIFRDPEFLDLLSTFEECNTKFDKGIGKGRGLDKLRNDLAHNGKGVNLKQVNAQVKHFDVIQKKWHKAIGLPSENIFEQTNKAITKHLLEL
;
A
#
# COMPACT_ATOMS: atom_id res chain seq x y z
N MET A 1 -7.95 33.96 1.44
CA MET A 1 -8.24 33.08 0.29
C MET A 1 -7.01 32.22 0.04
N LEU A 2 -7.20 30.94 -0.30
CA LEU A 2 -6.10 30.09 -0.75
C LEU A 2 -5.61 30.64 -2.09
N LYS A 3 -4.29 30.79 -2.22
CA LYS A 3 -3.66 31.26 -3.46
C LYS A 3 -3.63 30.11 -4.46
N LYS A 4 -4.18 30.33 -5.66
CA LYS A 4 -4.16 29.35 -6.74
C LYS A 4 -3.00 29.60 -7.71
N ILE A 5 -2.47 28.52 -8.27
CA ILE A 5 -1.44 28.56 -9.32
C ILE A 5 -1.99 27.86 -10.56
N LEU A 6 -1.99 28.57 -11.69
CA LEU A 6 -2.33 27.99 -12.98
C LEU A 6 -1.09 27.36 -13.62
N ILE A 7 -1.17 26.10 -14.02
CA ILE A 7 -0.15 25.41 -14.79
C ILE A 7 -0.72 25.06 -16.16
N SER A 8 -0.01 25.41 -17.24
CA SER A 8 -0.42 25.09 -18.61
C SER A 8 0.77 24.80 -19.51
N ASN A 9 0.57 23.91 -20.49
CA ASN A 9 1.45 23.84 -21.66
C ASN A 9 1.06 24.93 -22.66
N ILE A 10 2.03 25.44 -23.42
CA ILE A 10 1.82 26.38 -24.52
C ILE A 10 2.02 25.68 -25.86
N GLY A 11 1.00 25.77 -26.71
CA GLY A 11 1.04 25.44 -28.13
C GLY A 11 0.78 26.69 -28.98
N ASN A 12 0.86 26.52 -30.30
CA ASN A 12 0.85 27.65 -31.23
C ASN A 12 -0.49 28.38 -31.30
N ARG A 13 -1.57 27.69 -30.89
CA ARG A 13 -2.93 28.25 -30.83
C ARG A 13 -3.24 29.05 -29.57
N ASN A 14 -2.32 29.09 -28.59
CA ASN A 14 -2.53 29.85 -27.36
C ASN A 14 -2.47 31.36 -27.58
N LEU A 15 -1.84 31.80 -28.67
CA LEU A 15 -1.69 33.18 -29.09
C LEU A 15 -2.31 33.33 -30.49
N ILE A 16 -3.07 34.39 -30.71
CA ILE A 16 -3.59 34.74 -32.04
C ILE A 16 -3.11 36.13 -32.43
N TRP A 17 -2.93 36.33 -33.73
CA TRP A 17 -2.45 37.57 -34.31
C TRP A 17 -3.50 38.14 -35.27
N ASN A 18 -3.93 39.38 -35.01
CA ASN A 18 -4.97 40.06 -35.79
C ASN A 18 -6.24 39.20 -35.97
N LYS A 19 -6.71 38.59 -34.88
CA LYS A 19 -7.88 37.68 -34.82
C LYS A 19 -7.76 36.41 -35.68
N ASN A 20 -6.57 36.08 -36.17
CA ASN A 20 -6.32 34.89 -36.98
C ASN A 20 -5.17 34.06 -36.38
N GLU A 21 -5.05 32.81 -36.82
CA GLU A 21 -3.82 32.04 -36.61
C GLU A 21 -2.64 32.68 -37.35
N PHE A 22 -1.43 32.42 -36.86
CA PHE A 22 -0.20 32.93 -37.46
C PHE A 22 -0.04 32.44 -38.91
N PRO A 23 0.33 33.32 -39.86
CA PRO A 23 0.43 32.95 -41.27
C PRO A 23 1.59 31.99 -41.52
N GLU A 24 1.36 30.96 -42.35
CA GLU A 24 2.33 29.88 -42.65
C GLU A 24 3.59 30.30 -43.43
N LYS A 25 3.84 31.61 -43.61
CA LYS A 25 4.95 32.11 -44.46
C LYS A 25 6.32 31.98 -43.81
N LYS A 26 6.39 31.95 -42.48
CA LYS A 26 7.60 31.76 -41.68
C LYS A 26 7.39 30.63 -40.68
N SER A 27 8.46 30.15 -40.06
CA SER A 27 8.30 29.25 -38.91
C SER A 27 7.64 30.00 -37.75
N PHE A 28 6.82 29.31 -36.96
CA PHE A 28 6.15 29.91 -35.80
C PHE A 28 7.16 30.50 -34.81
N ARG A 29 8.30 29.84 -34.63
CA ARG A 29 9.40 30.32 -33.77
C ARG A 29 9.96 31.66 -34.27
N GLU A 30 10.30 31.77 -35.56
CA GLU A 30 10.86 33.00 -36.14
C GLU A 30 9.85 34.16 -36.12
N GLU A 31 8.58 33.87 -36.40
CA GLU A 31 7.54 34.89 -36.41
C GLU A 31 7.27 35.44 -35.01
N THR A 32 7.15 34.55 -34.01
CA THR A 32 6.98 34.97 -32.62
C THR A 32 8.23 35.64 -32.04
N GLN A 33 9.43 35.28 -32.50
CA GLN A 33 10.65 36.02 -32.16
C GLN A 33 10.59 37.45 -32.69
N PHE A 34 10.27 37.64 -33.97
CA PHE A 34 10.16 38.97 -34.59
C PHE A 34 9.12 39.84 -33.88
N ILE A 35 7.96 39.27 -33.55
CA ILE A 35 6.90 39.99 -32.83
C ILE A 35 7.34 40.38 -31.43
N LEU A 36 8.04 39.50 -30.72
CA LEU A 36 8.57 39.79 -29.39
C LEU A 36 9.58 40.95 -29.43
N GLU A 37 10.49 40.95 -30.40
CA GLU A 37 11.48 42.03 -30.61
C GLU A 37 10.80 43.38 -30.92
N ASN A 38 9.59 43.35 -31.49
CA ASN A 38 8.80 44.53 -31.86
C ASN A 38 7.48 44.60 -31.06
N TYR A 39 7.47 44.12 -29.81
CA TYR A 39 6.24 43.92 -29.03
C TYR A 39 5.35 45.17 -28.93
N GLU A 40 5.95 46.34 -28.69
CA GLU A 40 5.18 47.59 -28.53
C GLU A 40 4.39 47.99 -29.78
N GLU A 41 4.86 47.60 -30.98
CA GLU A 41 4.15 47.84 -32.24
C GLU A 41 2.95 46.90 -32.41
N TYR A 42 3.09 45.65 -31.94
CA TYR A 42 2.14 44.58 -32.21
C TYR A 42 1.19 44.24 -31.06
N LYS A 43 1.44 44.71 -29.84
CA LYS A 43 0.67 44.31 -28.64
C LYS A 43 -0.84 44.48 -28.74
N GLU A 44 -1.32 45.53 -29.42
CA GLU A 44 -2.75 45.82 -29.58
C GLU A 44 -3.49 44.81 -30.48
N ILE A 45 -2.76 44.07 -31.31
CA ILE A 45 -3.32 43.06 -32.23
C ILE A 45 -2.99 41.63 -31.81
N LEU A 46 -2.36 41.45 -30.66
CA LEU A 46 -2.10 40.15 -30.05
C LEU A 46 -3.18 39.84 -29.02
N GLN A 47 -3.70 38.61 -29.04
CA GLN A 47 -4.70 38.17 -28.06
C GLN A 47 -4.38 36.77 -27.56
N ILE A 48 -4.66 36.55 -26.27
CA ILE A 48 -4.68 35.22 -25.68
C ILE A 48 -5.97 34.55 -26.18
N ASN A 49 -5.87 33.33 -26.70
CA ASN A 49 -7.01 32.64 -27.32
C ASN A 49 -7.53 31.43 -26.52
N ILE A 50 -6.65 30.81 -25.73
CA ILE A 50 -6.98 29.58 -25.01
C ILE A 50 -7.11 29.85 -23.51
N LEU A 51 -6.17 30.59 -22.93
CA LEU A 51 -6.10 30.75 -21.47
C LEU A 51 -6.90 31.93 -20.94
N ASP A 52 -7.38 32.83 -21.81
CA ASP A 52 -8.10 34.04 -21.45
C ASP A 52 -9.33 33.75 -20.58
N VAL A 53 -10.17 32.80 -20.98
CA VAL A 53 -11.38 32.46 -20.22
C VAL A 53 -11.05 31.99 -18.79
N LEU A 54 -10.03 31.15 -18.65
CA LEU A 54 -9.61 30.62 -17.34
C LEU A 54 -8.92 31.70 -16.49
N LEU A 55 -8.16 32.59 -17.12
CA LEU A 55 -7.54 33.74 -16.45
C LEU A 55 -8.59 34.75 -15.96
N ASP A 56 -9.65 34.98 -16.74
CA ASP A 56 -10.76 35.85 -16.38
C ASP A 56 -11.58 35.27 -15.22
N GLU A 57 -11.96 33.99 -15.30
CA GLU A 57 -12.75 33.31 -14.27
C GLU A 57 -12.03 33.25 -12.91
N GLU A 58 -10.72 33.03 -12.93
CA GLU A 58 -9.93 32.79 -11.71
C GLU A 58 -9.03 33.98 -11.33
N LYS A 59 -9.19 35.14 -11.98
CA LYS A 59 -8.36 36.34 -11.78
C LYS A 59 -8.17 36.74 -10.31
N SER A 60 -9.23 36.63 -9.52
CA SER A 60 -9.22 37.03 -8.11
C SER A 60 -8.55 36.03 -7.17
N SER A 61 -8.36 34.78 -7.61
CA SER A 61 -7.82 33.68 -6.82
C SER A 61 -6.37 33.32 -7.22
N LEU A 62 -6.00 33.61 -8.46
CA LEU A 62 -4.68 33.33 -9.02
C LEU A 62 -3.61 34.26 -8.45
N SER A 63 -2.55 33.66 -7.92
CA SER A 63 -1.34 34.41 -7.54
C SER A 63 -0.22 34.28 -8.56
N LYS A 64 -0.23 33.23 -9.38
CA LYS A 64 0.85 32.90 -10.32
C LYS A 64 0.36 32.04 -11.47
N VAL A 65 0.96 32.23 -12.65
CA VAL A 65 0.81 31.37 -13.81
C VAL A 65 2.16 30.76 -14.17
N ILE A 66 2.19 29.46 -14.42
CA ILE A 66 3.37 28.71 -14.83
C ILE A 66 3.09 28.14 -16.22
N LEU A 67 3.88 28.55 -17.19
CA LEU A 67 3.73 28.15 -18.59
C LEU A 67 4.90 27.28 -19.02
N PHE A 68 4.60 26.04 -19.40
CA PHE A 68 5.56 25.18 -20.06
C PHE A 68 5.62 25.51 -21.56
N THR A 69 6.80 25.92 -22.03
CA THR A 69 7.06 26.30 -23.43
C THR A 69 8.06 25.34 -24.04
N SER A 70 7.97 24.98 -25.31
CA SER A 70 9.01 24.15 -25.93
C SER A 70 10.19 25.01 -26.40
N ASP A 71 11.41 24.50 -26.17
CA ASP A 71 12.66 25.06 -26.68
C ASP A 71 13.61 23.91 -27.07
N GLN A 72 13.31 23.29 -28.19
CA GLN A 72 13.93 22.06 -28.65
C GLN A 72 15.10 22.30 -29.62
N PHE A 73 15.44 23.56 -29.92
CA PHE A 73 16.42 23.95 -30.94
C PHE A 73 17.76 23.21 -30.84
N GLU A 74 18.33 23.07 -29.64
CA GLU A 74 19.60 22.37 -29.44
C GLU A 74 19.52 20.86 -29.72
N LYS A 75 18.37 20.22 -29.49
CA LYS A 75 18.19 18.77 -29.64
C LYS A 75 17.60 18.37 -30.99
N SER A 76 16.75 19.20 -31.56
CA SER A 76 16.08 18.95 -32.84
C SER A 76 15.77 20.28 -33.55
N PRO A 77 16.75 20.84 -34.28
CA PRO A 77 16.55 22.08 -35.04
C PRO A 77 15.37 22.02 -36.02
N GLU A 78 15.14 20.86 -36.64
CA GLU A 78 14.05 20.65 -37.60
C GLU A 78 12.67 20.78 -36.97
N GLN A 79 12.52 20.35 -35.71
CA GLN A 79 11.26 20.39 -34.96
C GLN A 79 11.07 21.71 -34.21
N ALA A 80 12.16 22.45 -34.00
CA ALA A 80 12.15 23.75 -33.32
C ALA A 80 11.42 24.86 -34.09
N ASN A 81 11.09 24.65 -35.36
CA ASN A 81 10.29 25.59 -36.16
C ASN A 81 8.91 25.90 -35.53
N GLN A 82 8.38 24.97 -34.73
CA GLN A 82 7.10 25.12 -34.03
C GLN A 82 7.28 25.38 -32.53
N ASP A 83 8.49 25.76 -32.08
CA ASP A 83 8.75 25.99 -30.67
C ASP A 83 7.98 27.20 -30.12
N THR A 84 7.57 27.08 -28.86
CA THR A 84 6.71 28.07 -28.21
C THR A 84 7.43 28.98 -27.22
N VAL A 85 8.77 28.92 -27.11
CA VAL A 85 9.55 29.75 -26.18
C VAL A 85 9.28 31.25 -26.32
N TYR A 86 9.27 31.80 -27.55
CA TYR A 86 9.01 33.23 -27.77
C TYR A 86 7.53 33.57 -27.65
N ALA A 87 6.63 32.69 -28.10
CA ALA A 87 5.20 32.83 -27.85
C ALA A 87 4.89 32.90 -26.34
N GLY A 88 5.57 32.10 -25.52
CA GLY A 88 5.45 32.14 -24.07
C GLY A 88 5.93 33.47 -23.47
N GLN A 89 7.00 34.07 -24.00
CA GLN A 89 7.45 35.40 -23.57
C GLN A 89 6.45 36.49 -23.92
N ILE A 90 5.81 36.41 -25.09
CA ILE A 90 4.72 37.31 -25.47
C ILE A 90 3.54 37.12 -24.51
N LEU A 91 3.09 35.88 -24.28
CA LEU A 91 1.99 35.59 -23.36
C LEU A 91 2.28 36.08 -21.95
N LYS A 92 3.50 35.91 -21.46
CA LYS A 92 3.95 36.46 -20.17
C LYS A 92 3.71 37.96 -20.08
N LYS A 93 4.17 38.74 -21.08
CA LYS A 93 3.96 40.19 -21.12
C LYS A 93 2.48 40.56 -21.08
N ILE A 94 1.67 39.93 -21.94
CA ILE A 94 0.22 40.20 -22.02
C ILE A 94 -0.48 39.86 -20.70
N ILE A 95 -0.15 38.74 -20.06
CA ILE A 95 -0.76 38.33 -18.80
C ILE A 95 -0.36 39.28 -17.66
N GLU A 96 0.92 39.61 -17.54
CA GLU A 96 1.43 40.52 -16.51
C GLU A 96 0.83 41.93 -16.66
N GLU A 97 0.69 42.43 -17.89
CA GLU A 97 0.12 43.75 -18.19
C GLU A 97 -1.40 43.81 -17.94
N ASN A 98 -2.17 42.82 -18.42
CA ASN A 98 -3.63 42.86 -18.40
C ASN A 98 -4.26 42.28 -17.12
N TYR A 99 -3.59 41.30 -16.51
CA TYR A 99 -4.13 40.58 -15.35
C TYR A 99 -3.39 40.89 -14.05
N GLN A 100 -2.18 41.47 -14.11
CA GLN A 100 -1.33 41.76 -12.95
C GLN A 100 -0.98 40.49 -12.14
N ILE A 101 -0.76 39.37 -12.85
CA ILE A 101 -0.41 38.07 -12.26
C ILE A 101 1.03 37.73 -12.66
N GLU A 102 1.85 37.27 -11.71
CA GLU A 102 3.22 36.80 -11.97
C GLU A 102 3.22 35.61 -12.94
N VAL A 103 4.06 35.67 -13.99
CA VAL A 103 4.23 34.55 -14.92
C VAL A 103 5.64 33.98 -14.89
N GLU A 104 5.73 32.68 -14.63
CA GLU A 104 6.95 31.88 -14.76
C GLU A 104 6.90 31.06 -16.05
N LEU A 105 7.99 31.11 -16.82
CA LEU A 105 8.16 30.33 -18.03
C LEU A 105 9.14 29.20 -17.77
N ILE A 106 8.75 27.97 -18.10
CA ILE A 106 9.59 26.79 -17.96
C ILE A 106 9.82 26.19 -19.35
N PRO A 107 11.03 26.32 -19.91
CA PRO A 107 11.34 25.74 -21.21
C PRO A 107 11.53 24.23 -21.10
N LEU A 108 10.80 23.48 -21.91
CA LEU A 108 10.94 22.05 -22.14
C LEU A 108 11.92 21.82 -23.30
N LYS A 109 13.07 21.24 -22.98
CA LYS A 109 14.13 20.94 -23.96
C LYS A 109 13.99 19.55 -24.56
N SER A 110 13.20 18.66 -23.97
CA SER A 110 12.91 17.34 -24.54
C SER A 110 12.05 17.46 -25.80
N VAL A 111 12.33 16.56 -26.74
CA VAL A 111 11.54 16.42 -27.96
C VAL A 111 10.17 15.85 -27.59
N ALA A 112 9.09 16.46 -28.10
CA ALA A 112 7.71 16.11 -27.70
C ALA A 112 7.34 14.64 -27.97
N ILE A 113 7.91 14.02 -29.00
CA ILE A 113 7.69 12.60 -29.34
C ILE A 113 8.52 11.63 -28.46
N ALA A 114 9.54 12.12 -27.75
CA ALA A 114 10.36 11.33 -26.83
C ALA A 114 9.70 11.26 -25.45
N GLN A 115 8.63 10.47 -25.33
CA GLN A 115 7.71 10.44 -24.20
C GLN A 115 8.40 10.28 -22.82
N ASP A 116 9.36 9.36 -22.69
CA ASP A 116 10.06 9.15 -21.42
C ASP A 116 10.90 10.35 -20.99
N SER A 117 11.57 11.00 -21.95
CA SER A 117 12.37 12.20 -21.68
C SER A 117 11.46 13.36 -21.26
N LEU A 118 10.32 13.52 -21.92
CA LEU A 118 9.32 14.54 -21.62
C LEU A 118 8.70 14.34 -20.23
N LEU A 119 8.27 13.11 -19.90
CA LEU A 119 7.76 12.77 -18.57
C LEU A 119 8.80 13.05 -17.49
N SER A 120 10.06 12.67 -17.71
CA SER A 120 11.14 12.90 -16.74
C SER A 120 11.42 14.38 -16.51
N GLU A 121 11.45 15.19 -17.57
CA GLU A 121 11.67 16.64 -17.50
C GLU A 121 10.50 17.35 -16.79
N ILE A 122 9.26 17.09 -17.20
CA ILE A 122 8.06 17.64 -16.55
C ILE A 122 8.01 17.26 -15.06
N ARG A 123 8.34 16.01 -14.73
CA ARG A 123 8.43 15.55 -13.32
C ARG A 123 9.48 16.31 -12.53
N GLY A 124 10.64 16.60 -13.11
CA GLY A 124 11.67 17.42 -12.47
C GLY A 124 11.17 18.83 -12.15
N HIS A 125 10.53 19.48 -13.13
CA HIS A 125 9.98 20.82 -12.94
C HIS A 125 8.83 20.87 -11.93
N LEU A 126 7.87 19.94 -12.03
CA LEU A 126 6.74 19.90 -11.11
C LEU A 126 7.18 19.65 -9.66
N LYS A 127 8.20 18.83 -9.41
CA LYS A 127 8.75 18.68 -8.05
C LYS A 127 9.22 20.02 -7.48
N ASN A 128 10.01 20.78 -8.25
CA ASN A 128 10.50 22.09 -7.81
C ASN A 128 9.35 23.08 -7.55
N ILE A 129 8.32 23.05 -8.40
CA ILE A 129 7.11 23.87 -8.24
C ILE A 129 6.40 23.52 -6.94
N LEU A 130 6.19 22.22 -6.66
CA LEU A 130 5.50 21.77 -5.46
C LEU A 130 6.27 22.12 -4.19
N GLU A 131 7.59 21.93 -4.19
CA GLU A 131 8.48 22.30 -3.08
C GLU A 131 8.44 23.80 -2.78
N SER A 132 8.33 24.64 -3.82
CA SER A 132 8.28 26.10 -3.68
C SER A 132 6.88 26.64 -3.34
N ASN A 133 5.83 25.82 -3.46
CA ASN A 133 4.43 26.25 -3.37
C ASN A 133 3.57 25.29 -2.52
N THR A 134 4.07 24.88 -1.35
CA THR A 134 3.45 23.84 -0.50
C THR A 134 2.04 24.17 0.00
N SER A 135 1.68 25.45 0.12
CA SER A 135 0.36 25.89 0.59
C SER A 135 -0.64 26.21 -0.51
N SER A 136 -0.22 26.15 -1.79
CA SER A 136 -1.04 26.57 -2.91
C SER A 136 -1.95 25.44 -3.40
N ASP A 137 -3.07 25.82 -4.00
CA ASP A 137 -3.89 24.90 -4.80
C ASP A 137 -3.59 25.15 -6.28
N PHE A 138 -3.81 24.14 -7.11
CA PHE A 138 -3.38 24.16 -8.50
C PHE A 138 -4.55 24.02 -9.46
N ILE A 139 -4.54 24.86 -10.48
CA ILE A 139 -5.40 24.76 -11.65
C ILE A 139 -4.51 24.24 -12.77
N VAL A 140 -4.86 23.12 -13.37
CA VAL A 140 -4.08 22.53 -14.46
C VAL A 140 -4.90 22.57 -15.74
N SER A 141 -4.48 23.41 -16.68
CA SER A 141 -5.10 23.45 -18.00
C SER A 141 -4.61 22.28 -18.82
N THR A 142 -5.54 21.46 -19.30
CA THR A 142 -5.26 20.38 -20.26
C THR A 142 -5.27 20.87 -21.70
N THR A 143 -5.40 22.19 -21.90
CA THR A 143 -5.47 22.84 -23.22
C THR A 143 -4.18 23.58 -23.53
N GLY A 144 -3.64 23.36 -24.73
CA GLY A 144 -2.33 23.86 -25.15
C GLY A 144 -1.26 22.75 -25.20
N GLY A 145 -0.24 22.96 -26.05
CA GLY A 145 0.79 21.96 -26.35
C GLY A 145 0.31 20.80 -27.22
N THR A 146 1.23 19.89 -27.55
CA THR A 146 0.94 18.66 -28.30
C THR A 146 0.14 17.67 -27.43
N PRO A 147 -0.56 16.69 -28.03
CA PRO A 147 -1.22 15.62 -27.27
C PRO A 147 -0.28 14.91 -26.27
N GLN A 148 0.99 14.74 -26.62
CA GLN A 148 2.01 14.13 -25.77
C GLN A 148 2.32 14.99 -24.54
N GLN A 149 2.45 16.31 -24.70
CA GLN A 149 2.68 17.24 -23.59
C GLN A 149 1.47 17.33 -22.65
N LYS A 150 0.26 17.37 -23.20
CA LYS A 150 -0.99 17.35 -22.43
C LYS A 150 -1.08 16.10 -21.55
N ASN A 151 -0.86 14.93 -22.15
CA ASN A 151 -0.89 13.67 -21.43
C ASN A 151 0.23 13.57 -20.40
N ALA A 152 1.44 13.99 -20.74
CA ALA A 152 2.57 13.97 -19.81
C ALA A 152 2.33 14.85 -18.58
N LEU A 153 1.85 16.10 -18.78
CA LEU A 153 1.50 16.98 -17.68
C LEU A 153 0.41 16.37 -16.80
N LYS A 154 -0.67 15.86 -17.40
CA LYS A 154 -1.79 15.23 -16.69
C LYS A 154 -1.32 14.06 -15.83
N ILE A 155 -0.61 13.09 -16.41
CA ILE A 155 -0.12 11.89 -15.71
C ILE A 155 0.78 12.28 -14.53
N ILE A 156 1.72 13.20 -14.74
CA ILE A 156 2.68 13.56 -13.69
C ILE A 156 2.01 14.35 -12.57
N VAL A 157 1.05 15.22 -12.88
CA VAL A 157 0.24 15.91 -11.86
C VAL A 157 -0.52 14.89 -11.01
N GLU A 158 -1.24 13.95 -11.62
CA GLU A 158 -2.02 12.94 -10.90
C GLU A 158 -1.15 12.00 -10.05
N TYR A 159 0.10 11.79 -10.48
CA TYR A 159 1.06 10.97 -9.76
C TYR A 159 1.74 11.71 -8.60
N LEU A 160 2.08 12.99 -8.76
CA LEU A 160 2.86 13.74 -7.76
C LEU A 160 2.00 14.51 -6.75
N MET A 161 0.79 14.90 -7.12
CA MET A 161 -0.01 15.86 -6.36
C MET A 161 -1.14 15.17 -5.61
N ASP A 162 -1.43 15.67 -4.41
CA ASP A 162 -2.64 15.28 -3.68
C ASP A 162 -3.87 15.69 -4.48
N SER A 163 -4.82 14.76 -4.67
CA SER A 163 -6.08 15.00 -5.41
C SER A 163 -6.91 16.17 -4.88
N THR A 164 -6.74 16.55 -3.61
CA THR A 164 -7.41 17.70 -3.00
C THR A 164 -6.74 19.04 -3.35
N LYS A 165 -5.53 18.99 -3.92
CA LYS A 165 -4.69 20.15 -4.21
C LYS A 165 -4.71 20.59 -5.67
N TYR A 166 -5.37 19.86 -6.56
CA TYR A 166 -5.46 20.27 -7.95
C TYR A 166 -6.85 20.07 -8.55
N SER A 167 -7.09 20.77 -9.64
CA SER A 167 -8.26 20.59 -10.49
C SER A 167 -7.85 20.73 -11.95
N PHE A 168 -8.34 19.82 -12.79
CA PHE A 168 -8.09 19.88 -14.22
C PHE A 168 -9.20 20.68 -14.90
N TYR A 169 -8.79 21.52 -15.84
CA TYR A 169 -9.70 22.29 -16.67
C TYR A 169 -9.38 22.07 -18.14
N GLN A 170 -10.42 21.82 -18.91
CA GLN A 170 -10.38 21.73 -20.36
C GLN A 170 -11.16 22.90 -20.94
N LEU A 171 -10.64 23.46 -22.03
CA LEU A 171 -11.33 24.49 -22.77
C LEU A 171 -11.93 23.86 -24.02
N ASN A 172 -13.24 23.95 -24.14
CA ASN A 172 -13.99 23.42 -25.28
C ASN A 172 -14.54 24.57 -26.11
N GLU A 173 -14.37 24.48 -27.43
CA GLU A 173 -15.01 25.42 -28.34
C GLU A 173 -16.46 24.97 -28.57
N ASN A 174 -17.41 25.81 -28.17
CA ASN A 174 -18.81 25.56 -28.44
C ASN A 174 -19.09 25.85 -29.92
N TRP A 175 -19.28 24.79 -30.70
CA TRP A 175 -19.46 24.85 -32.16
C TRP A 175 -20.65 25.72 -32.59
N ASN A 176 -21.67 25.86 -31.73
CA ASN A 176 -22.86 26.66 -32.03
C ASN A 176 -22.62 28.16 -31.80
N THR A 177 -21.83 28.52 -30.79
CA THR A 177 -21.62 29.92 -30.39
C THR A 177 -20.27 30.48 -30.81
N LYS A 178 -19.35 29.61 -31.27
CA LYS A 178 -17.92 29.89 -31.48
C LYS A 178 -17.26 30.56 -30.26
N LYS A 179 -17.75 30.24 -29.06
CA LYS A 179 -17.17 30.69 -27.79
C LYS A 179 -16.42 29.55 -27.14
N THR A 180 -15.28 29.87 -26.54
CA THR A 180 -14.53 28.95 -25.69
C THR A 180 -15.20 28.91 -24.31
N GLU A 181 -15.50 27.71 -23.84
CA GLU A 181 -16.07 27.45 -22.51
C GLU A 181 -15.08 26.63 -21.67
N VAL A 182 -15.00 26.93 -20.38
CA VAL A 182 -14.15 26.23 -19.41
C VAL A 182 -14.96 25.08 -18.79
N GLU A 183 -14.48 23.86 -18.91
CA GLU A 183 -15.04 22.67 -18.28
C GLU A 183 -14.05 22.11 -17.26
N LYS A 184 -14.50 21.91 -16.02
CA LYS A 184 -13.73 21.21 -15.00
C LYS A 184 -13.83 19.70 -15.25
N LEU A 185 -12.69 19.02 -15.32
CA LEU A 185 -12.62 17.57 -15.55
C LEU A 185 -12.55 16.80 -14.23
N ASP A 186 -13.48 15.86 -14.05
CA ASP A 186 -13.45 14.87 -12.98
C ASP A 186 -12.65 13.63 -13.41
N ASN A 187 -11.37 13.55 -13.06
CA ASN A 187 -10.51 12.40 -13.41
C ASN A 187 -10.65 11.22 -12.43
N LEU A 188 -11.86 10.94 -11.97
CA LEU A 188 -12.13 9.94 -10.94
C LEU A 188 -11.67 8.54 -11.35
N GLU A 189 -11.80 8.17 -12.63
CA GLU A 189 -11.50 6.80 -13.08
C GLU A 189 -10.00 6.49 -13.14
N HIS A 190 -9.16 7.42 -13.63
CA HIS A 190 -7.71 7.18 -13.66
C HIS A 190 -7.14 7.06 -12.25
N ARG A 191 -7.60 7.92 -11.33
CA ARG A 191 -7.21 7.87 -9.92
C ARG A 191 -7.62 6.55 -9.28
N LYS A 192 -8.85 6.11 -9.55
CA LYS A 192 -9.37 4.82 -9.08
C LYS A 192 -8.52 3.64 -9.55
N ILE A 193 -8.08 3.61 -10.81
CA ILE A 193 -7.16 2.56 -11.30
C ILE A 193 -5.84 2.58 -10.49
N LEU A 194 -5.24 3.76 -10.30
CA LEU A 194 -3.98 3.89 -9.55
C LEU A 194 -4.12 3.44 -8.09
N ASP A 195 -5.16 3.89 -7.41
CA ASP A 195 -5.40 3.55 -6.00
C ASP A 195 -5.75 2.05 -5.84
N THR A 196 -6.51 1.48 -6.78
CA THR A 196 -6.79 0.03 -6.83
C THR A 196 -5.51 -0.80 -6.98
N GLU A 197 -4.64 -0.46 -7.93
CA GLU A 197 -3.37 -1.17 -8.14
C GLU A 197 -2.45 -1.07 -6.91
N GLN A 198 -2.39 0.09 -6.27
CA GLN A 198 -1.62 0.28 -5.03
C GLN A 198 -2.23 -0.51 -3.86
N ALA A 199 -3.56 -0.53 -3.72
CA ALA A 199 -4.24 -1.31 -2.69
C ALA A 199 -3.98 -2.82 -2.87
N ILE A 200 -4.00 -3.33 -4.10
CA ILE A 200 -3.61 -4.72 -4.43
C ILE A 200 -2.16 -4.99 -4.00
N MET A 201 -1.24 -4.08 -4.32
CA MET A 201 0.17 -4.21 -3.92
C MET A 201 0.32 -4.27 -2.39
N PHE A 202 -0.38 -3.39 -1.66
CA PHE A 202 -0.36 -3.38 -0.19
C PHE A 202 -0.95 -4.66 0.40
N CYS A 203 -2.09 -5.12 -0.12
CA CYS A 203 -2.75 -6.36 0.27
C CYS A 203 -1.80 -7.58 0.11
N LYS A 204 -1.12 -7.70 -1.04
CA LYS A 204 -0.14 -8.77 -1.31
C LYS A 204 1.04 -8.78 -0.33
N ARG A 205 1.37 -7.62 0.27
CA ARG A 205 2.43 -7.47 1.28
C ARG A 205 1.93 -7.48 2.72
N GLY A 206 0.64 -7.73 2.95
CA GLY A 206 0.04 -7.70 4.28
C GLY A 206 -0.19 -6.32 4.88
N ASN A 207 -0.01 -5.26 4.11
CA ASN A 207 -0.22 -3.87 4.55
C ASN A 207 -1.69 -3.47 4.38
N TYR A 208 -2.58 -4.24 4.99
CA TYR A 208 -4.01 -4.15 4.74
C TYR A 208 -4.63 -2.78 5.07
N LEU A 209 -4.21 -2.11 6.16
CA LEU A 209 -4.73 -0.77 6.50
C LEU A 209 -4.36 0.28 5.45
N ALA A 210 -3.14 0.24 4.89
CA ALA A 210 -2.74 1.16 3.83
C ALA A 210 -3.58 0.93 2.56
N GLY A 211 -3.90 -0.34 2.26
CA GLY A 211 -4.86 -0.67 1.21
C GLY A 211 -6.26 -0.12 1.52
N ALA A 212 -6.73 -0.25 2.75
CA ALA A 212 -8.05 0.22 3.16
C ALA A 212 -8.18 1.75 3.04
N GLU A 213 -7.15 2.49 3.43
CA GLU A 213 -7.08 3.95 3.32
C GLU A 213 -7.23 4.42 1.86
N LEU A 214 -6.50 3.81 0.92
CA LEU A 214 -6.62 4.12 -0.50
C LEU A 214 -8.05 3.89 -1.02
N ILE A 215 -8.68 2.80 -0.62
CA ILE A 215 -10.05 2.47 -1.05
C ILE A 215 -11.09 3.41 -0.43
N SER A 216 -10.88 3.86 0.81
CA SER A 216 -11.79 4.80 1.46
C SER A 216 -11.85 6.17 0.77
N ASN A 217 -10.80 6.56 0.05
CA ASN A 217 -10.74 7.82 -0.69
C ASN A 217 -11.49 7.76 -2.05
N LEU A 218 -11.92 6.58 -2.48
CA LEU A 218 -12.68 6.43 -3.72
C LEU A 218 -14.18 6.65 -3.44
N ASN A 219 -14.83 7.65 -4.05
CA ASN A 219 -16.25 8.00 -3.79
C ASN A 219 -17.31 6.87 -3.92
N GLU A 220 -18.16 6.73 -2.90
CA GLU A 220 -19.51 6.13 -2.80
C GLU A 220 -19.85 4.86 -3.63
N SER A 221 -19.45 3.67 -3.17
CA SER A 221 -20.17 2.45 -3.54
C SER A 221 -20.19 1.42 -2.41
N ILE A 222 -21.28 0.65 -2.30
CA ILE A 222 -21.46 -0.43 -1.30
C ILE A 222 -20.32 -1.48 -1.40
N LYS A 223 -19.81 -1.75 -2.61
CA LYS A 223 -18.68 -2.67 -2.81
C LYS A 223 -17.41 -2.20 -2.07
N LYS A 224 -17.20 -0.89 -1.93
CA LYS A 224 -16.03 -0.33 -1.23
C LYS A 224 -16.12 -0.55 0.27
N GLU A 225 -17.32 -0.44 0.85
CA GLU A 225 -17.52 -0.66 2.27
C GLU A 225 -17.16 -2.10 2.67
N LEU A 226 -17.58 -3.09 1.88
CA LEU A 226 -17.20 -4.49 2.12
C LEU A 226 -15.68 -4.69 2.04
N ILE A 227 -15.02 -4.19 0.99
CA ILE A 227 -13.58 -4.38 0.81
C ILE A 227 -12.78 -3.64 1.89
N PHE A 228 -13.19 -2.44 2.26
CA PHE A 228 -12.62 -1.71 3.39
C PHE A 228 -12.70 -2.53 4.69
N LYS A 229 -13.87 -3.11 4.99
CA LYS A 229 -14.07 -3.96 6.17
C LYS A 229 -13.22 -5.23 6.10
N VAL A 230 -13.16 -5.90 4.95
CA VAL A 230 -12.34 -7.11 4.77
C VAL A 230 -10.85 -6.82 4.93
N LEU A 231 -10.34 -5.74 4.35
CA LEU A 231 -8.95 -5.29 4.54
C LEU A 231 -8.67 -5.01 6.02
N THR A 232 -9.55 -4.25 6.68
CA THR A 232 -9.43 -3.93 8.11
C THR A 232 -9.46 -5.19 8.97
N PHE A 233 -10.36 -6.13 8.69
CA PHE A 233 -10.43 -7.44 9.34
C PHE A 233 -9.13 -8.22 9.19
N CYS A 234 -8.57 -8.32 7.98
CA CYS A 234 -7.31 -9.01 7.74
C CYS A 234 -6.15 -8.38 8.53
N ASP A 235 -6.14 -7.07 8.72
CA ASP A 235 -5.13 -6.39 9.53
C ASP A 235 -5.21 -6.76 11.02
N TYR A 236 -6.41 -6.85 11.59
CA TYR A 236 -6.59 -7.28 12.97
C TYR A 236 -6.32 -8.78 13.14
N ARG A 237 -6.79 -9.61 12.20
CA ARG A 237 -6.56 -11.06 12.17
C ARG A 237 -5.08 -11.40 12.13
N LYS A 238 -4.27 -10.74 11.28
CA LYS A 238 -2.81 -10.99 11.23
C LYS A 238 -2.07 -10.61 12.51
N ARG A 239 -2.68 -9.79 13.37
CA ARG A 239 -2.14 -9.38 14.68
C ARG A 239 -2.73 -10.21 15.83
N LEU A 240 -3.59 -11.18 15.52
CA LEU A 240 -4.36 -11.99 16.49
C LEU A 240 -5.17 -11.11 17.47
N ILE A 241 -5.70 -9.97 17.00
CA ILE A 241 -6.56 -9.08 17.79
C ILE A 241 -8.02 -9.44 17.49
N ASP A 242 -8.47 -10.54 18.09
CA ASP A 242 -9.72 -11.19 17.74
C ASP A 242 -10.96 -10.32 17.99
N ASP A 243 -11.05 -9.63 19.12
CA ASP A 243 -12.21 -8.79 19.46
C ASP A 243 -12.49 -7.72 18.39
N PHE A 244 -11.44 -7.06 17.90
CA PHE A 244 -11.58 -6.05 16.84
C PHE A 244 -11.85 -6.68 15.48
N ALA A 245 -11.25 -7.83 15.17
CA ALA A 245 -11.55 -8.57 13.94
C ALA A 245 -13.03 -8.97 13.91
N GLU A 246 -13.54 -9.53 15.00
CA GLU A 246 -14.93 -9.97 15.17
C GLU A 246 -15.91 -8.78 15.06
N GLN A 247 -15.61 -7.63 15.68
CA GLN A 247 -16.44 -6.42 15.57
C GLN A 247 -16.61 -5.94 14.11
N ILE A 248 -15.61 -6.12 13.26
CA ILE A 248 -15.66 -5.70 11.86
C ILE A 248 -16.45 -6.68 11.00
N ILE A 249 -16.27 -7.99 11.21
CA ILE A 249 -16.81 -9.02 10.31
C ILE A 249 -18.18 -9.56 10.73
N ASN A 250 -18.53 -9.50 12.02
CA ASN A 250 -19.80 -10.00 12.53
C ASN A 250 -21.04 -9.30 11.93
N PRO A 251 -21.04 -7.96 11.73
CA PRO A 251 -22.16 -7.28 11.11
C PRO A 251 -22.42 -7.66 9.64
N ILE A 252 -21.46 -8.26 8.95
CA ILE A 252 -21.60 -8.63 7.53
C ILE A 252 -22.33 -9.99 7.41
N PRO A 253 -23.48 -10.08 6.71
CA PRO A 253 -24.19 -11.34 6.53
C PRO A 253 -23.32 -12.42 5.88
N ASN A 254 -23.43 -13.68 6.34
CA ASN A 254 -22.63 -14.78 5.77
C ASN A 254 -22.92 -14.96 4.27
N GLN A 255 -24.18 -14.83 3.84
CA GLN A 255 -24.55 -14.88 2.42
C GLN A 255 -23.79 -13.84 1.59
N GLU A 256 -23.59 -12.62 2.12
CA GLU A 256 -22.83 -11.58 1.42
C GLU A 256 -21.36 -11.96 1.28
N LEU A 257 -20.76 -12.59 2.30
CA LEU A 257 -19.38 -13.07 2.23
C LEU A 257 -19.24 -14.23 1.24
N ASP A 258 -20.15 -15.20 1.27
CA ASP A 258 -20.14 -16.37 0.39
C ASP A 258 -20.35 -15.97 -1.09
N ASP A 259 -21.33 -15.09 -1.37
CA ASP A 259 -21.59 -14.58 -2.73
C ASP A 259 -20.38 -13.84 -3.32
N LYS A 260 -19.48 -13.36 -2.45
CA LYS A 260 -18.26 -12.65 -2.79
C LYS A 260 -17.03 -13.56 -2.73
N GLY A 261 -17.16 -14.84 -2.41
CA GLY A 261 -16.05 -15.78 -2.32
C GLY A 261 -15.12 -15.51 -1.14
N PHE A 262 -15.66 -14.99 -0.04
CA PHE A 262 -14.99 -14.81 1.24
C PHE A 262 -15.35 -15.92 2.25
N ASP A 263 -15.55 -17.15 1.79
CA ASP A 263 -15.97 -18.31 2.59
C ASP A 263 -15.10 -18.52 3.85
N LEU A 264 -13.80 -18.24 3.76
CA LEU A 264 -12.86 -18.33 4.89
C LEU A 264 -13.17 -17.36 6.04
N LEU A 265 -13.88 -16.26 5.76
CA LEU A 265 -14.32 -15.30 6.78
C LEU A 265 -15.58 -15.81 7.48
N VAL A 266 -16.45 -16.55 6.77
CA VAL A 266 -17.58 -17.27 7.37
C VAL A 266 -17.09 -18.39 8.29
N ASP A 267 -16.06 -19.13 7.87
CA ASP A 267 -15.39 -20.11 8.73
C ASP A 267 -14.77 -19.45 9.98
N TYR A 268 -14.14 -18.28 9.83
CA TYR A 268 -13.62 -17.53 10.99
C TYR A 268 -14.73 -17.10 11.96
N LYS A 269 -15.85 -16.56 11.46
CA LYS A 269 -17.01 -16.15 12.29
C LYS A 269 -17.59 -17.31 13.10
N SER A 270 -17.60 -18.50 12.53
CA SER A 270 -18.07 -19.72 13.19
C SER A 270 -17.00 -20.42 14.04
N GLN A 271 -15.81 -19.83 14.15
CA GLN A 271 -14.63 -20.42 14.80
C GLN A 271 -14.32 -21.83 14.29
N LYS A 272 -14.59 -22.07 13.00
CA LYS A 272 -14.36 -23.35 12.35
C LYS A 272 -12.89 -23.43 11.95
N SER A 273 -12.18 -24.42 12.49
CA SER A 273 -10.77 -24.64 12.17
C SER A 273 -10.58 -25.10 10.73
N LEU A 274 -9.56 -24.57 10.07
CA LEU A 274 -9.14 -25.03 8.74
C LEU A 274 -8.31 -26.32 8.79
N GLY A 275 -7.74 -26.63 9.96
CA GLY A 275 -7.07 -27.89 10.21
C GLY A 275 -8.03 -29.06 10.41
N LYS A 276 -7.49 -30.27 10.49
CA LYS A 276 -8.27 -31.50 10.71
C LYS A 276 -8.54 -31.74 12.19
N TYR A 277 -9.51 -31.04 12.78
CA TYR A 277 -9.79 -31.11 14.22
C TYR A 277 -10.10 -32.52 14.74
N GLY A 278 -10.78 -33.36 13.95
CA GLY A 278 -11.28 -34.66 14.43
C GLY A 278 -10.23 -35.59 15.03
N LYS A 279 -8.96 -35.53 14.59
CA LYS A 279 -7.88 -36.33 15.17
C LYS A 279 -7.25 -35.73 16.43
N TRP A 280 -7.58 -34.48 16.73
CA TRP A 280 -7.03 -33.70 17.84
C TRP A 280 -8.05 -33.45 18.96
N SER A 281 -9.28 -33.95 18.85
CA SER A 281 -10.37 -33.69 19.79
C SER A 281 -10.11 -34.19 21.21
N ASP A 282 -9.25 -35.20 21.35
CA ASP A 282 -8.86 -35.74 22.66
C ASP A 282 -7.80 -34.88 23.35
N ILE A 283 -7.10 -34.02 22.58
CA ILE A 283 -5.98 -33.19 23.05
C ILE A 283 -6.39 -31.72 23.18
N PHE A 284 -7.31 -31.24 22.33
CA PHE A 284 -7.76 -29.85 22.32
C PHE A 284 -9.29 -29.77 22.28
N THR A 285 -9.84 -28.68 22.78
CA THR A 285 -11.19 -28.25 22.39
C THR A 285 -11.18 -27.68 20.96
N SER A 286 -12.35 -27.60 20.31
CA SER A 286 -12.47 -27.02 18.96
C SER A 286 -11.96 -25.58 18.90
N GLN A 287 -12.30 -24.78 19.92
CA GLN A 287 -11.87 -23.38 20.02
C GLN A 287 -10.36 -23.25 20.19
N GLN A 288 -9.74 -24.05 21.06
CA GLN A 288 -8.28 -24.08 21.22
C GLN A 288 -7.60 -24.46 19.90
N PHE A 289 -8.11 -25.49 19.22
CA PHE A 289 -7.56 -25.94 17.95
C PHE A 289 -7.69 -24.90 16.83
N PHE A 290 -8.83 -24.20 16.77
CA PHE A 290 -9.01 -23.04 15.88
C PHE A 290 -7.94 -21.97 16.13
N ARG A 291 -7.73 -21.56 17.39
CA ARG A 291 -6.72 -20.54 17.73
C ARG A 291 -5.29 -21.01 17.45
N ILE A 292 -5.00 -22.30 17.56
CA ILE A 292 -3.72 -22.90 17.16
C ILE A 292 -3.52 -22.78 15.65
N CYS A 293 -4.53 -23.14 14.85
CA CYS A 293 -4.51 -23.01 13.40
C CYS A 293 -4.27 -21.55 12.97
N GLU A 294 -5.00 -20.60 13.55
CA GLU A 294 -4.85 -19.17 13.26
C GLU A 294 -3.43 -18.68 13.55
N THR A 295 -2.87 -19.07 14.70
CA THR A 295 -1.51 -18.65 15.10
C THR A 295 -0.46 -19.19 14.13
N LEU A 296 -0.58 -20.45 13.70
CA LEU A 296 0.34 -21.04 12.73
C LEU A 296 0.22 -20.36 11.36
N SER A 297 -1.00 -20.12 10.90
CA SER A 297 -1.24 -19.42 9.63
C SER A 297 -0.67 -17.99 9.63
N VAL A 298 -0.74 -17.27 10.74
CA VAL A 298 -0.10 -15.95 10.89
C VAL A 298 1.43 -16.07 10.85
N ALA A 299 2.02 -17.07 11.54
CA ALA A 299 3.45 -17.30 11.51
C ALA A 299 3.97 -17.57 10.09
N GLU A 300 3.24 -18.41 9.34
CA GLU A 300 3.55 -18.74 7.95
C GLU A 300 3.41 -17.53 7.02
N PHE A 301 2.41 -16.69 7.25
CA PHE A 301 2.23 -15.46 6.50
C PHE A 301 3.45 -14.53 6.63
N PHE A 302 3.89 -14.24 7.86
CA PHE A 302 5.09 -13.42 8.04
C PHE A 302 6.34 -14.08 7.45
N TRP A 303 6.44 -15.41 7.56
CA TRP A 303 7.53 -16.16 6.97
C TRP A 303 7.57 -16.05 5.44
N SER A 304 6.42 -16.16 4.75
CA SER A 304 6.34 -16.03 3.29
C SER A 304 6.67 -14.61 2.81
N GLN A 305 6.35 -13.60 3.62
CA GLN A 305 6.73 -12.20 3.40
C GLN A 305 8.21 -11.89 3.70
N LYS A 306 8.99 -12.89 4.14
CA LYS A 306 10.39 -12.74 4.59
C LYS A 306 10.56 -11.84 5.82
N ASP A 307 9.49 -11.62 6.58
CA ASP A 307 9.54 -10.99 7.90
C ASP A 307 9.86 -12.05 8.96
N TYR A 308 11.13 -12.46 8.98
CA TYR A 308 11.60 -13.53 9.87
C TYR A 308 11.52 -13.16 11.34
N SER A 309 11.52 -11.87 11.69
CA SER A 309 11.41 -11.42 13.09
C SER A 309 10.02 -11.71 13.63
N ASN A 310 8.97 -11.28 12.92
CA ASN A 310 7.61 -11.61 13.28
C ASN A 310 7.34 -13.11 13.12
N GLY A 311 7.87 -13.76 12.07
CA GLY A 311 7.76 -15.20 11.91
C GLY A 311 8.27 -15.98 13.13
N VAL A 312 9.48 -15.69 13.62
CA VAL A 312 10.03 -16.33 14.82
C VAL A 312 9.18 -16.07 16.06
N LEU A 313 8.66 -14.87 16.23
CA LEU A 313 7.78 -14.53 17.35
C LEU A 313 6.50 -15.36 17.31
N TYR A 314 5.78 -15.37 16.18
CA TYR A 314 4.53 -16.11 16.05
C TYR A 314 4.73 -17.63 16.07
N TYR A 315 5.83 -18.18 15.56
CA TYR A 315 6.15 -19.60 15.76
C TYR A 315 6.40 -19.94 17.23
N SER A 316 7.01 -19.04 18.00
CA SER A 316 7.17 -19.25 19.45
C SER A 316 5.83 -19.23 20.17
N ILE A 317 4.94 -18.28 19.82
CA ILE A 317 3.56 -18.20 20.35
C ILE A 317 2.77 -19.46 19.97
N PHE A 318 2.94 -19.97 18.75
CA PHE A 318 2.31 -21.21 18.30
C PHE A 318 2.70 -22.40 19.18
N ILE A 319 4.00 -22.61 19.42
CA ILE A 319 4.50 -23.69 20.29
C ILE A 319 3.91 -23.56 21.70
N GLU A 320 3.98 -22.37 22.29
CA GLU A 320 3.42 -22.10 23.62
C GLU A 320 1.91 -22.39 23.67
N LYS A 321 1.16 -21.93 22.66
CA LYS A 321 -0.30 -22.13 22.59
C LYS A 321 -0.69 -23.59 22.46
N VAL A 322 0.04 -24.38 21.67
CA VAL A 322 -0.17 -25.84 21.55
C VAL A 322 0.01 -26.50 22.92
N LEU A 323 1.12 -26.22 23.61
CA LEU A 323 1.43 -26.83 24.90
C LEU A 323 0.45 -26.43 25.99
N LEU A 324 0.15 -25.14 26.11
CA LEU A 324 -0.80 -24.62 27.09
C LEU A 324 -2.20 -25.21 26.87
N SER A 325 -2.65 -25.31 25.62
CA SER A 325 -3.97 -25.90 25.29
C SER A 325 -4.04 -27.38 25.64
N ALA A 326 -3.03 -28.16 25.28
CA ALA A 326 -2.97 -29.58 25.58
C ALA A 326 -2.96 -29.83 27.10
N ILE A 327 -2.10 -29.12 27.83
CA ILE A 327 -1.97 -29.27 29.28
C ILE A 327 -3.26 -28.82 30.00
N THR A 328 -3.86 -27.70 29.57
CA THR A 328 -5.16 -27.22 30.09
C THR A 328 -6.24 -28.29 29.93
N LYS A 329 -6.32 -28.92 28.75
CA LYS A 329 -7.32 -29.96 28.46
C LYS A 329 -7.21 -31.16 29.38
N VAL A 330 -5.98 -31.62 29.67
CA VAL A 330 -5.74 -32.82 30.50
C VAL A 330 -5.88 -32.52 32.00
N THR A 331 -5.36 -31.37 32.45
CA THR A 331 -5.34 -31.03 33.89
C THR A 331 -6.61 -30.34 34.37
N GLY A 332 -7.39 -29.74 33.47
CA GLY A 332 -8.53 -28.90 33.80
C GLY A 332 -8.16 -27.52 34.37
N LEU A 333 -6.86 -27.20 34.48
CA LEU A 333 -6.37 -25.89 34.92
C LEU A 333 -6.39 -24.90 33.75
N ASP A 334 -7.05 -23.75 33.89
CA ASP A 334 -7.07 -22.73 32.83
C ASP A 334 -5.74 -21.97 32.76
N LEU A 335 -4.82 -22.50 31.96
CA LEU A 335 -3.49 -21.91 31.75
C LEU A 335 -3.46 -20.89 30.60
N ILE A 336 -4.59 -20.63 29.96
CA ILE A 336 -4.71 -19.68 28.84
C ILE A 336 -5.35 -18.37 29.34
N GLY A 337 -6.48 -18.47 30.04
CA GLY A 337 -7.22 -17.31 30.57
C GLY A 337 -6.76 -16.88 31.96
N ASP A 338 -6.35 -17.82 32.82
CA ASP A 338 -6.02 -17.56 34.22
C ASP A 338 -4.68 -18.17 34.67
N TYR A 339 -3.64 -17.87 33.88
CA TYR A 339 -2.30 -18.43 34.05
C TYR A 339 -1.71 -18.19 35.46
N ASN A 340 -1.83 -16.96 35.99
CA ASN A 340 -1.17 -16.59 37.24
C ASN A 340 -1.78 -17.29 38.45
N ASN A 341 -3.10 -17.45 38.50
CA ASN A 341 -3.78 -18.12 39.61
C ASN A 341 -3.57 -19.64 39.58
N ASN A 342 -3.34 -20.22 38.39
CA ASN A 342 -3.13 -21.65 38.23
C ASN A 342 -1.65 -22.08 38.24
N LEU A 343 -0.71 -21.13 38.35
CA LEU A 343 0.73 -21.40 38.26
C LEU A 343 1.22 -22.36 39.36
N ASP A 344 0.84 -22.12 40.61
CA ASP A 344 1.27 -22.98 41.72
C ASP A 344 0.63 -24.37 41.62
N ASN A 345 -0.64 -24.43 41.20
CA ASN A 345 -1.36 -25.69 40.99
C ASN A 345 -0.69 -26.56 39.92
N ILE A 346 -0.31 -25.98 38.77
CA ILE A 346 0.36 -26.75 37.71
C ILE A 346 1.78 -27.17 38.12
N LEU A 347 2.49 -26.35 38.89
CA LEU A 347 3.81 -26.72 39.40
C LEU A 347 3.74 -27.85 40.45
N GLN A 348 2.66 -27.89 41.24
CA GLN A 348 2.38 -28.97 42.17
C GLN A 348 2.02 -30.26 41.41
N GLU A 349 1.12 -30.18 40.44
CA GLU A 349 0.74 -31.29 39.56
C GLU A 349 1.97 -31.94 38.90
N ILE A 350 2.90 -31.14 38.36
CA ILE A 350 4.13 -31.63 37.72
C ILE A 350 4.99 -32.44 38.70
N ARG A 351 5.07 -32.01 39.97
CA ARG A 351 5.81 -32.70 41.03
C ARG A 351 5.12 -34.01 41.41
N ASP A 352 3.81 -33.96 41.59
CA ASP A 352 3.00 -35.11 41.99
C ASP A 352 2.98 -36.19 40.91
N ALA A 353 2.97 -35.79 39.63
CA ALA A 353 3.12 -36.68 38.49
C ALA A 353 4.52 -37.32 38.37
N GLY A 354 5.51 -36.89 39.17
CA GLY A 354 6.87 -37.42 39.13
C GLY A 354 7.60 -37.10 37.82
N THR A 355 7.29 -35.96 37.19
CA THR A 355 7.81 -35.62 35.86
C THR A 355 9.34 -35.52 35.84
N PRO A 356 10.05 -36.23 34.95
CA PRO A 356 11.51 -36.20 34.89
C PRO A 356 12.02 -34.91 34.22
N LEU A 357 12.23 -33.86 35.01
CA LEU A 357 12.62 -32.53 34.52
C LEU A 357 14.10 -32.36 34.15
N GLY A 358 14.97 -33.33 34.47
CA GLY A 358 16.36 -33.35 33.97
C GLY A 358 17.19 -32.11 34.33
N GLY A 359 17.02 -31.57 35.54
CA GLY A 359 17.71 -30.35 36.00
C GLY A 359 17.01 -29.04 35.65
N LEU A 360 15.87 -29.08 34.94
CA LEU A 360 14.95 -27.93 34.87
C LEU A 360 14.30 -27.75 36.25
N GLY A 361 14.42 -26.56 36.83
CA GLY A 361 13.80 -26.27 38.13
C GLY A 361 12.29 -26.14 38.02
N THR A 362 11.56 -26.56 39.06
CA THR A 362 10.10 -26.41 39.21
C THR A 362 9.66 -25.05 39.74
N LYS A 363 10.57 -24.05 39.76
CA LYS A 363 10.24 -22.71 40.27
C LYS A 363 9.49 -21.86 39.25
N ARG A 364 9.49 -22.24 37.98
CA ARG A 364 8.84 -21.50 36.89
C ARG A 364 8.30 -22.48 35.85
N PHE A 365 7.06 -22.25 35.43
CA PHE A 365 6.44 -23.00 34.35
C PHE A 365 6.87 -22.43 32.99
N THR A 366 8.11 -22.72 32.61
CA THR A 366 8.72 -22.23 31.35
C THR A 366 8.48 -23.18 30.19
N LEU A 367 8.67 -22.73 28.95
CA LEU A 367 8.51 -23.54 27.75
C LEU A 367 9.22 -24.92 27.81
N PRO A 368 10.50 -25.05 28.24
CA PRO A 368 11.13 -26.35 28.43
C PRO A 368 10.42 -27.26 29.45
N VAL A 369 9.88 -26.69 30.52
CA VAL A 369 9.12 -27.44 31.53
C VAL A 369 7.79 -27.91 30.93
N MET A 370 7.10 -27.06 30.16
CA MET A 370 5.87 -27.42 29.44
C MET A 370 6.11 -28.59 28.49
N ILE A 371 7.18 -28.55 27.69
CA ILE A 371 7.54 -29.63 26.75
C ILE A 371 7.80 -30.94 27.49
N LYS A 372 8.59 -30.91 28.59
CA LYS A 372 8.85 -32.12 29.39
C LYS A 372 7.60 -32.67 30.05
N TYR A 373 6.75 -31.80 30.56
CA TYR A 373 5.50 -32.23 31.17
C TYR A 373 4.55 -32.84 30.14
N ALA A 374 4.38 -32.20 28.98
CA ALA A 374 3.58 -32.75 27.88
C ALA A 374 4.10 -34.11 27.42
N ASN A 375 5.42 -34.27 27.23
CA ASN A 375 6.02 -35.57 26.87
C ASN A 375 5.77 -36.65 27.94
N HIS A 376 5.63 -36.27 29.20
CA HIS A 376 5.38 -37.20 30.30
C HIS A 376 3.93 -37.67 30.35
N ILE A 377 2.96 -36.78 30.13
CA ILE A 377 1.53 -37.07 30.30
C ILE A 377 0.84 -37.58 29.02
N PHE A 378 1.35 -37.25 27.84
CA PHE A 378 0.76 -37.70 26.57
C PHE A 378 1.39 -39.00 26.06
N ARG A 379 0.58 -39.80 25.36
CA ARG A 379 0.98 -41.07 24.72
C ARG A 379 0.63 -41.14 23.24
N ASP A 380 -0.11 -40.17 22.72
CA ASP A 380 -0.48 -40.09 21.31
C ASP A 380 0.78 -39.94 20.42
N PRO A 381 1.05 -40.89 19.50
CA PRO A 381 2.27 -40.87 18.70
C PRO A 381 2.42 -39.63 17.81
N GLU A 382 1.33 -39.08 17.27
CA GLU A 382 1.39 -37.89 16.42
C GLU A 382 1.70 -36.64 17.24
N PHE A 383 1.11 -36.51 18.43
CA PHE A 383 1.43 -35.44 19.35
C PHE A 383 2.86 -35.54 19.87
N LEU A 384 3.34 -36.75 20.19
CA LEU A 384 4.73 -36.96 20.58
C LEU A 384 5.72 -36.61 19.46
N ASP A 385 5.40 -36.92 18.20
CA ASP A 385 6.18 -36.47 17.04
C ASP A 385 6.19 -34.93 16.94
N LEU A 386 5.05 -34.28 17.16
CA LEU A 386 4.96 -32.82 17.22
C LEU A 386 5.82 -32.25 18.36
N LEU A 387 5.76 -32.81 19.57
CA LEU A 387 6.58 -32.38 20.71
C LEU A 387 8.08 -32.53 20.44
N SER A 388 8.50 -33.57 19.70
CA SER A 388 9.91 -33.74 19.33
C SER A 388 10.43 -32.57 18.51
N THR A 389 9.61 -32.03 17.59
CA THR A 389 9.99 -30.85 16.81
C THR A 389 10.02 -29.56 17.64
N PHE A 390 9.27 -29.49 18.74
CA PHE A 390 9.36 -28.39 19.70
C PHE A 390 10.65 -28.45 20.53
N GLU A 391 11.08 -29.66 20.91
CA GLU A 391 12.41 -29.87 21.51
C GLU A 391 13.52 -29.41 20.55
N GLU A 392 13.43 -29.74 19.26
CA GLU A 392 14.40 -29.29 18.23
C GLU A 392 14.48 -27.76 18.09
N CYS A 393 13.40 -27.04 18.42
CA CYS A 393 13.34 -25.58 18.35
C CYS A 393 13.81 -24.88 19.63
N ASN A 394 14.21 -25.60 20.68
CA ASN A 394 14.49 -25.01 21.99
C ASN A 394 15.93 -25.29 22.49
N THR A 395 16.63 -24.22 22.88
CA THR A 395 18.05 -24.28 23.30
C THR A 395 18.36 -25.26 24.42
N LYS A 396 17.40 -25.58 25.30
CA LYS A 396 17.62 -26.49 26.42
C LYS A 396 17.71 -27.96 26.02
N PHE A 397 17.23 -28.32 24.82
CA PHE A 397 17.22 -29.70 24.35
C PHE A 397 18.28 -29.96 23.27
N ASP A 398 19.00 -28.92 22.82
CA ASP A 398 20.10 -29.06 21.88
C ASP A 398 21.28 -29.83 22.51
N LYS A 399 21.46 -31.08 22.05
CA LYS A 399 22.54 -31.99 22.46
C LYS A 399 23.76 -31.94 21.51
N GLY A 400 23.74 -31.08 20.49
CA GLY A 400 24.75 -31.07 19.42
C GLY A 400 26.06 -30.33 19.74
N ILE A 401 26.99 -30.41 18.79
CA ILE A 401 28.25 -29.64 18.78
C ILE A 401 27.91 -28.17 18.46
N GLY A 402 27.62 -27.40 19.51
CA GLY A 402 27.19 -26.01 19.42
C GLY A 402 26.09 -25.64 20.41
N LYS A 403 26.18 -26.13 21.66
CA LYS A 403 25.18 -25.95 22.73
C LYS A 403 24.55 -24.56 22.72
N GLY A 404 23.21 -24.52 22.78
CA GLY A 404 22.46 -23.28 22.91
C GLY A 404 21.95 -22.72 21.58
N ARG A 405 21.55 -23.62 20.66
CA ARG A 405 20.82 -23.30 19.43
C ARG A 405 19.32 -23.52 19.60
N GLY A 406 18.50 -22.55 19.18
CA GLY A 406 17.04 -22.64 19.26
C GLY A 406 16.35 -21.33 18.87
N LEU A 407 15.05 -21.41 18.53
CA LEU A 407 14.22 -20.23 18.24
C LEU A 407 14.08 -19.32 19.46
N ASP A 408 14.03 -19.89 20.66
CA ASP A 408 13.90 -19.16 21.91
C ASP A 408 15.03 -18.14 22.10
N LYS A 409 16.24 -18.44 21.60
CA LYS A 409 17.35 -17.49 21.61
C LYS A 409 17.09 -16.29 20.71
N LEU A 410 16.62 -16.52 19.48
CA LEU A 410 16.29 -15.45 18.53
C LEU A 410 15.13 -14.60 19.05
N ARG A 411 14.10 -15.26 19.60
CA ARG A 411 12.95 -14.60 20.22
C ARG A 411 13.37 -13.74 21.41
N ASN A 412 14.28 -14.21 22.26
CA ASN A 412 14.80 -13.44 23.39
C ASN A 412 15.70 -12.27 22.93
N ASP A 413 16.52 -12.47 21.90
CA ASP A 413 17.31 -11.38 21.30
C ASP A 413 16.41 -10.30 20.68
N LEU A 414 15.29 -10.68 20.04
CA LEU A 414 14.31 -9.75 19.54
C LEU A 414 13.64 -8.98 20.69
N ALA A 415 13.10 -9.70 21.68
CA ALA A 415 12.30 -9.12 22.76
C ALA A 415 13.11 -8.25 23.75
N HIS A 416 14.36 -8.64 24.05
CA HIS A 416 15.17 -7.96 25.07
C HIS A 416 16.23 -7.04 24.49
N ASN A 417 16.69 -7.30 23.25
CA ASN A 417 17.79 -6.55 22.65
C ASN A 417 17.38 -5.79 21.37
N GLY A 418 16.13 -5.91 20.91
CA GLY A 418 15.66 -5.27 19.68
C GLY A 418 16.38 -5.75 18.42
N LYS A 419 16.99 -6.95 18.45
CA LYS A 419 17.78 -7.47 17.33
C LYS A 419 16.88 -8.15 16.31
N GLY A 420 16.83 -7.59 15.11
CA GLY A 420 16.14 -8.21 13.97
C GLY A 420 16.72 -9.57 13.60
N VAL A 421 15.88 -10.41 12.99
CA VAL A 421 16.20 -11.77 12.57
C VAL A 421 16.16 -11.88 11.05
N ASN A 422 17.13 -12.60 10.47
CA ASN A 422 17.15 -13.00 9.07
C ASN A 422 17.22 -14.53 8.92
N LEU A 423 16.96 -15.03 7.70
CA LEU A 423 16.95 -16.46 7.41
C LEU A 423 18.26 -17.19 7.77
N LYS A 424 19.42 -16.55 7.57
CA LYS A 424 20.72 -17.13 7.92
C LYS A 424 20.84 -17.36 9.43
N GLN A 425 20.35 -16.42 10.24
CA GLN A 425 20.32 -16.57 11.70
C GLN A 425 19.38 -17.70 12.11
N VAL A 426 18.18 -17.79 11.50
CA VAL A 426 17.25 -18.90 11.79
C VAL A 426 17.90 -20.23 11.47
N ASN A 427 18.47 -20.41 10.28
CA ASN A 427 19.12 -21.66 9.88
C ASN A 427 20.37 -22.00 10.72
N ALA A 428 21.02 -21.00 11.32
CA ALA A 428 22.12 -21.22 12.25
C ALA A 428 21.64 -21.68 13.64
N GLN A 429 20.42 -21.30 14.05
CA GLN A 429 19.83 -21.69 15.33
C GLN A 429 18.95 -22.93 15.25
N VAL A 430 18.29 -23.19 14.13
CA VAL A 430 17.46 -24.38 13.92
C VAL A 430 17.73 -24.89 12.51
N LYS A 431 18.43 -26.01 12.41
CA LYS A 431 18.75 -26.61 11.11
C LYS A 431 17.46 -27.09 10.45
N HIS A 432 17.30 -26.80 9.15
CA HIS A 432 16.14 -27.23 8.36
C HIS A 432 14.80 -26.79 8.96
N PHE A 433 14.72 -25.55 9.47
CA PHE A 433 13.50 -25.04 10.07
C PHE A 433 12.30 -25.04 9.11
N ASP A 434 12.54 -24.89 7.81
CA ASP A 434 11.53 -25.04 6.76
C ASP A 434 10.90 -26.45 6.72
N VAL A 435 11.66 -27.49 7.05
CA VAL A 435 11.15 -28.87 7.15
C VAL A 435 10.29 -29.02 8.40
N ILE A 436 10.71 -28.42 9.52
CA ILE A 436 9.93 -28.42 10.77
C ILE A 436 8.57 -27.74 10.59
N GLN A 437 8.55 -26.57 9.94
CA GLN A 437 7.30 -25.86 9.62
C GLN A 437 6.33 -26.74 8.80
N LYS A 438 6.84 -27.40 7.76
CA LYS A 438 6.04 -28.33 6.94
C LYS A 438 5.51 -29.51 7.75
N LYS A 439 6.26 -30.01 8.74
CA LYS A 439 5.78 -31.03 9.68
C LYS A 439 4.61 -30.50 10.53
N TRP A 440 4.72 -29.30 11.09
CA TRP A 440 3.63 -28.67 11.86
C TRP A 440 2.36 -28.51 11.04
N HIS A 441 2.51 -27.99 9.83
CA HIS A 441 1.41 -27.81 8.89
C HIS A 441 0.72 -29.14 8.54
N LYS A 442 1.51 -30.18 8.23
CA LYS A 442 1.00 -31.53 7.94
C LYS A 442 0.35 -32.18 9.18
N ALA A 443 0.94 -32.01 10.36
CA ALA A 443 0.43 -32.55 11.60
C ALA A 443 -0.94 -31.93 11.95
N ILE A 444 -1.09 -30.62 11.84
CA ILE A 444 -2.38 -29.96 12.09
C ILE A 444 -3.38 -30.22 10.96
N GLY A 445 -2.89 -30.51 9.76
CA GLY A 445 -3.72 -30.75 8.58
C GLY A 445 -4.24 -29.46 7.98
N LEU A 446 -3.45 -28.39 8.03
CA LEU A 446 -3.75 -27.12 7.36
C LEU A 446 -3.71 -27.29 5.82
N PRO A 447 -4.45 -26.46 5.06
CA PRO A 447 -4.40 -26.44 3.60
C PRO A 447 -3.08 -25.84 3.09
N SER A 448 -2.53 -26.37 2.00
CA SER A 448 -1.20 -25.95 1.48
C SER A 448 -1.10 -24.47 1.11
N GLU A 449 -2.23 -23.83 0.79
CA GLU A 449 -2.28 -22.41 0.53
C GLU A 449 -2.69 -21.66 1.80
N ASN A 450 -1.89 -20.67 2.19
CA ASN A 450 -2.14 -19.90 3.40
C ASN A 450 -3.43 -19.08 3.28
N ILE A 451 -4.17 -18.94 4.38
CA ILE A 451 -5.45 -18.20 4.44
C ILE A 451 -5.36 -16.76 3.96
N PHE A 452 -4.25 -16.09 4.22
CA PHE A 452 -4.05 -14.71 3.81
C PHE A 452 -3.83 -14.64 2.31
N GLU A 453 -3.18 -15.63 1.70
CA GLU A 453 -3.02 -15.71 0.24
C GLU A 453 -4.36 -15.93 -0.46
N GLN A 454 -5.17 -16.86 0.06
CA GLN A 454 -6.53 -17.12 -0.45
C GLN A 454 -7.42 -15.86 -0.33
N THR A 455 -7.40 -15.22 0.85
CA THR A 455 -8.16 -13.99 1.09
C THR A 455 -7.65 -12.84 0.20
N ASN A 456 -6.34 -12.72 -0.01
CA ASN A 456 -5.74 -11.71 -0.89
C ASN A 456 -6.18 -11.90 -2.34
N LYS A 457 -6.34 -13.14 -2.82
CA LYS A 457 -6.88 -13.43 -4.16
C LYS A 457 -8.33 -12.94 -4.28
N ALA A 458 -9.17 -13.22 -3.29
CA ALA A 458 -10.55 -12.74 -3.26
C ALA A 458 -10.62 -11.20 -3.22
N ILE A 459 -9.85 -10.55 -2.35
CA ILE A 459 -9.74 -9.08 -2.29
C ILE A 459 -9.30 -8.52 -3.64
N THR A 460 -8.26 -9.09 -4.25
CA THR A 460 -7.73 -8.64 -5.54
C THR A 460 -8.80 -8.72 -6.64
N LYS A 461 -9.56 -9.81 -6.69
CA LYS A 461 -10.66 -9.97 -7.65
C LYS A 461 -11.68 -8.84 -7.52
N HIS A 462 -12.15 -8.54 -6.31
CA HIS A 462 -13.12 -7.47 -6.09
C HIS A 462 -12.56 -6.07 -6.36
N LEU A 463 -11.28 -5.85 -6.03
CA LEU A 463 -10.60 -4.59 -6.32
C LEU A 463 -10.54 -4.31 -7.82
N LEU A 464 -10.30 -5.33 -8.65
CA LEU A 464 -10.31 -5.21 -10.12
C LEU A 464 -11.73 -5.03 -10.71
N GLU A 465 -12.78 -5.30 -9.94
CA GLU A 465 -14.18 -5.08 -10.32
C GLU A 465 -14.75 -3.73 -9.85
N LEU A 466 -13.97 -2.97 -9.06
CA LEU A 466 -14.32 -1.59 -8.70
C LEU A 466 -14.18 -0.74 -9.94
#